data_AF-A0A918S3R9-F1
#
_entry.id   AF-A0A918S3R9-F1
#
_cell.length_a   1.000
_cell.length_b   1.000
_cell.length_c   1.000
_cell.angle_alpha   90.00
_cell.angle_beta   90.00
_cell.angle_gamma   90.00
#
_symmetry.space_group_name_H-M   'P 1'
#
loop_
_entity.id
_entity.type
_entity.pdbx_description
1 polymer ?
#
loop_
_entity_poly.entity_id
_entity_poly.type
_entity_poly.pdbx_seq_one_letter_code
_entity_poly.pdbx_strand_id
1 'polypeptide(L)'
;MYLKQATLAATLLLAASLSSAQVANGDFESWQSSTPDSWTTIDSGIYLDPVSSPVSNGSLAARVTVTTTSQSATDLRQSVSLDANQTYVFSTSVYHTEGGVRARIYVNGYQGYSDPNLINQWQQIQFSYTASQAETIEVGLRFYDVSGFDGSEVVYVDHFQPTHSTPPNPGPGTCNDHATTVTLNTDNYASETSWEIRDSGNQVVLSNGSLANNTSHSEQACLLDGNYTFTITDSYGDGICCQYGNGSYMLEVDGQVLFSGGQFGSSEMHNFTLGDTSGGGNPDLGEYYASAEGLTGYALKTELHDIIKTHAAQGYGAIWGFYSSHEIDTYYDNDGSILDIYSENPTGGDAYTYTVISDQCGTYNSEADCYNREHSFPRSWFGGAIEPMNSDIHHIFASDGYVNSKRGSFPYGEVGSASFVSNNGSKAGSGASGLGYSGDVFEPIDEFKGDVARAQFYMATRYQNLVANWENNNSSSDAVLNGTNTSAFEPWYLAMLKAWHQQDPVSQKEIDRNAAAHTYQGNRNPFVDHPEFVTMIWGN
;
A
#
# COMPACT_ATOMS: atom_id res chain seq x y z
N MET A 1 66.90 29.23 1.20
CA MET A 1 65.87 28.42 0.51
C MET A 1 65.57 27.24 1.42
N TYR A 2 64.56 27.38 2.29
CA TYR A 2 64.19 26.35 3.28
C TYR A 2 63.29 25.33 2.59
N LEU A 3 63.75 24.08 2.46
CA LEU A 3 62.90 22.95 2.06
C LEU A 3 62.12 22.46 3.28
N LYS A 4 60.79 22.57 3.24
CA LYS A 4 59.89 21.83 4.14
C LYS A 4 59.74 20.41 3.58
N GLN A 5 60.13 19.41 4.37
CA GLN A 5 59.76 18.01 4.15
C GLN A 5 58.28 17.84 4.49
N ALA A 6 57.49 17.35 3.54
CA ALA A 6 56.13 16.86 3.76
C ALA A 6 56.20 15.34 3.89
N THR A 7 55.89 14.84 5.09
CA THR A 7 55.77 13.41 5.38
C THR A 7 54.41 12.94 4.86
N LEU A 8 54.40 12.09 3.83
CA LEU A 8 53.18 11.37 3.41
C LEU A 8 52.90 10.26 4.43
N ALA A 9 51.80 10.36 5.16
CA ALA A 9 51.22 9.24 5.89
C ALA A 9 50.36 8.44 4.89
N ALA A 10 50.80 7.22 4.57
CA ALA A 10 49.99 6.26 3.84
C ALA A 10 49.00 5.61 4.81
N THR A 11 47.73 6.00 4.72
CA THR A 11 46.62 5.33 5.41
C THR A 11 46.35 4.01 4.70
N LEU A 12 46.68 2.90 5.37
CA LEU A 12 46.29 1.56 4.97
C LEU A 12 44.76 1.45 5.17
N LEU A 13 43.97 1.50 4.11
CA LEU A 13 42.56 1.09 4.18
C LEU A 13 42.54 -0.42 4.46
N LEU A 14 42.28 -0.80 5.72
CA LEU A 14 41.72 -2.12 6.00
C LEU A 14 40.31 -2.12 5.43
N ALA A 15 40.11 -2.84 4.32
CA ALA A 15 38.77 -3.25 3.91
C ALA A 15 38.23 -4.18 5.00
N ALA A 16 37.43 -3.63 5.90
CA ALA A 16 36.56 -4.44 6.75
C ALA A 16 35.51 -5.07 5.82
N SER A 17 35.57 -6.38 5.64
CA SER A 17 34.46 -7.13 5.06
C SER A 17 33.26 -6.97 5.99
N LEU A 18 32.23 -6.25 5.54
CA LEU A 18 30.91 -6.24 6.17
C LEU A 18 30.38 -7.69 6.10
N SER A 19 30.27 -8.38 7.24
CA SER A 19 29.71 -9.72 7.29
C SER A 19 28.23 -9.64 7.67
N SER A 20 27.37 -9.45 6.67
CA SER A 20 25.92 -9.61 6.80
C SER A 20 25.57 -11.02 7.31
N ALA A 21 24.56 -11.15 8.17
CA ALA A 21 24.05 -12.47 8.53
C ALA A 21 23.55 -13.21 7.29
N GLN A 22 23.95 -14.47 7.16
CA GLN A 22 23.62 -15.30 6.03
C GLN A 22 23.38 -16.73 6.48
N VAL A 23 22.17 -17.22 6.22
CA VAL A 23 21.83 -18.63 6.20
C VAL A 23 22.38 -19.18 4.89
N ALA A 24 23.43 -19.99 4.96
CA ALA A 24 24.03 -20.55 3.78
C ALA A 24 23.13 -21.66 3.23
N ASN A 25 22.84 -21.63 1.92
CA ASN A 25 21.97 -22.60 1.26
C ASN A 25 20.59 -22.74 1.95
N GLY A 26 20.03 -21.59 2.34
CA GLY A 26 18.69 -21.51 2.93
C GLY A 26 17.57 -21.73 1.89
N ASP A 27 17.87 -21.51 0.61
CA ASP A 27 17.06 -21.85 -0.55
C ASP A 27 17.10 -23.34 -0.91
N PHE A 28 17.95 -24.14 -0.25
CA PHE A 28 18.06 -25.59 -0.47
C PHE A 28 18.32 -25.98 -1.94
N GLU A 29 19.14 -25.22 -2.65
CA GLU A 29 19.49 -25.50 -4.05
C GLU A 29 20.74 -26.37 -4.19
N SER A 30 21.55 -26.48 -3.14
CA SER A 30 22.82 -27.22 -3.15
C SER A 30 22.81 -28.41 -2.20
N TRP A 31 23.14 -29.59 -2.72
CA TRP A 31 23.04 -30.85 -1.99
C TRP A 31 24.21 -31.80 -2.27
N GLN A 32 24.60 -32.52 -1.23
CA GLN A 32 25.45 -33.71 -1.31
C GLN A 32 24.61 -34.93 -0.94
N SER A 33 24.07 -35.60 -1.97
CA SER A 33 23.08 -36.69 -1.79
C SER A 33 21.85 -36.20 -1.01
N SER A 34 21.55 -36.80 0.15
CA SER A 34 20.41 -36.48 1.03
C SER A 34 20.77 -35.47 2.13
N THR A 35 21.84 -34.69 1.94
CA THR A 35 22.27 -33.65 2.89
C THR A 35 22.37 -32.31 2.17
N PRO A 36 21.62 -31.27 2.59
CA PRO A 36 21.78 -29.94 2.04
C PRO A 36 23.09 -29.32 2.52
N ASP A 37 23.81 -28.65 1.62
CA ASP A 37 25.11 -28.03 1.96
C ASP A 37 24.96 -27.00 3.08
N SER A 38 25.97 -26.87 3.94
CA SER A 38 26.04 -25.94 5.09
C SER A 38 25.09 -26.22 6.27
N TRP A 39 24.12 -27.12 6.13
CA TRP A 39 23.28 -27.57 7.24
C TRP A 39 23.97 -28.68 8.03
N THR A 40 24.54 -28.33 9.18
CA THR A 40 25.44 -29.21 9.93
C THR A 40 24.78 -30.02 11.04
N THR A 41 23.65 -29.54 11.57
CA THR A 41 22.91 -30.21 12.64
C THR A 41 21.68 -30.85 12.03
N ILE A 42 21.75 -32.16 11.76
CA ILE A 42 20.64 -32.95 11.20
C ILE A 42 20.46 -34.16 12.12
N ASP A 43 19.39 -34.16 12.91
CA ASP A 43 19.15 -35.25 13.85
C ASP A 43 18.60 -36.51 13.15
N SER A 44 18.79 -37.67 13.78
CA SER A 44 18.46 -38.97 13.20
C SER A 44 16.96 -39.28 13.07
N GLY A 45 16.09 -38.47 13.67
CA GLY A 45 14.64 -38.60 13.54
C GLY A 45 14.06 -38.00 12.27
N ILE A 46 14.89 -37.36 11.43
CA ILE A 46 14.51 -36.81 10.14
C ILE A 46 15.36 -37.37 9.00
N TYR A 47 14.75 -37.52 7.83
CA TYR A 47 15.42 -37.80 6.55
C TYR A 47 15.14 -36.66 5.57
N LEU A 48 16.15 -36.22 4.84
CA LEU A 48 16.07 -35.09 3.92
C LEU A 48 16.30 -35.55 2.49
N ASP A 49 15.55 -35.03 1.54
CA ASP A 49 15.83 -35.20 0.11
C ASP A 49 15.50 -33.92 -0.66
N PRO A 50 16.28 -33.58 -1.71
CA PRO A 50 15.90 -32.50 -2.61
C PRO A 50 14.66 -32.90 -3.43
N VAL A 51 13.73 -31.99 -3.61
CA VAL A 51 12.56 -32.16 -4.50
C VAL A 51 12.36 -30.93 -5.37
N SER A 52 11.88 -31.12 -6.59
CA SER A 52 11.54 -30.03 -7.51
C SER A 52 10.05 -29.67 -7.51
N SER A 53 9.26 -30.29 -6.63
CA SER A 53 7.85 -29.95 -6.39
C SER A 53 7.35 -30.61 -5.09
N PRO A 54 6.64 -29.88 -4.21
CA PRO A 54 6.43 -28.42 -4.25
C PRO A 54 7.74 -27.67 -3.97
N VAL A 55 7.85 -26.46 -4.52
CA VAL A 55 8.98 -25.51 -4.29
C VAL A 55 8.36 -24.15 -4.00
N SER A 56 8.92 -23.42 -3.04
CA SER A 56 8.52 -22.06 -2.68
C SER A 56 9.39 -21.04 -3.41
N ASN A 57 10.69 -21.31 -3.52
CA ASN A 57 11.67 -20.45 -4.16
C ASN A 57 12.72 -21.29 -4.91
N GLY A 58 13.23 -20.78 -6.03
CA GLY A 58 14.24 -21.50 -6.79
C GLY A 58 13.70 -22.74 -7.54
N SER A 59 14.50 -23.79 -7.61
CA SER A 59 14.24 -25.04 -8.34
C SER A 59 14.08 -26.25 -7.42
N LEU A 60 14.53 -26.19 -6.17
CA LEU A 60 14.53 -27.28 -5.22
C LEU A 60 14.03 -26.82 -3.85
N ALA A 61 13.37 -27.73 -3.14
CA ALA A 61 13.04 -27.58 -1.73
C ALA A 61 13.55 -28.80 -0.94
N ALA A 62 13.64 -28.66 0.38
CA ALA A 62 13.95 -29.78 1.27
C ALA A 62 12.67 -30.56 1.61
N ARG A 63 12.58 -31.82 1.16
CA ARG A 63 11.60 -32.77 1.68
C ARG A 63 12.11 -33.34 3.00
N VAL A 64 11.47 -32.99 4.10
CA VAL A 64 11.77 -33.50 5.45
C VAL A 64 10.79 -34.60 5.81
N THR A 65 11.27 -35.83 5.91
CA THR A 65 10.48 -36.97 6.43
C THR A 65 10.75 -37.15 7.91
N VAL A 66 9.77 -36.85 8.75
CA VAL A 66 9.84 -36.97 10.21
C VAL A 66 9.37 -38.36 10.61
N THR A 67 10.16 -39.10 11.38
CA THR A 67 9.94 -40.54 11.65
C THR A 67 9.87 -40.91 13.14
N THR A 68 9.79 -39.90 14.01
CA THR A 68 9.83 -40.09 15.46
C THR A 68 8.95 -39.08 16.18
N THR A 69 8.40 -39.47 17.32
CA THR A 69 7.74 -38.57 18.27
C THR A 69 8.73 -37.89 19.23
N SER A 70 10.03 -38.25 19.14
CA SER A 70 11.07 -37.66 19.98
C SER A 70 11.52 -36.32 19.40
N GLN A 71 10.87 -35.24 19.84
CA GLN A 71 11.15 -33.86 19.41
C GLN A 71 12.64 -33.49 19.47
N SER A 72 13.37 -33.96 20.48
CA SER A 72 14.81 -33.69 20.65
C SER A 72 15.72 -34.39 19.63
N ALA A 73 15.16 -35.11 18.66
CA ALA A 73 15.86 -35.84 17.63
C ALA A 73 15.39 -35.42 16.23
N THR A 74 14.94 -34.17 16.05
CA THR A 74 14.39 -33.68 14.78
C THR A 74 14.91 -32.30 14.40
N ASP A 75 16.08 -31.89 14.90
CA ASP A 75 16.67 -30.62 14.49
C ASP A 75 17.25 -30.69 13.07
N LEU A 76 17.00 -29.61 12.32
CA LEU A 76 17.68 -29.24 11.08
C LEU A 76 18.23 -27.82 11.28
N ARG A 77 19.53 -27.64 11.55
CA ARG A 77 20.11 -26.35 11.93
C ARG A 77 21.50 -26.11 11.32
N GLN A 78 21.88 -24.83 11.27
CA GLN A 78 23.21 -24.34 10.91
C GLN A 78 23.62 -23.16 11.79
N SER A 79 24.91 -22.83 11.80
CA SER A 79 25.44 -21.65 12.52
C SER A 79 25.49 -20.43 11.61
N VAL A 80 25.06 -19.28 12.12
CA VAL A 80 25.08 -17.99 11.42
C VAL A 80 25.76 -16.94 12.29
N SER A 81 26.68 -16.18 11.68
CA SER A 81 27.36 -15.05 12.33
C SER A 81 26.54 -13.76 12.17
N LEU A 82 26.42 -13.02 13.25
CA LEU A 82 25.65 -11.79 13.37
C LEU A 82 26.56 -10.64 13.81
N ASP A 83 26.37 -9.49 13.20
CA ASP A 83 26.97 -8.22 13.63
C ASP A 83 26.25 -7.63 14.85
N ALA A 84 26.99 -6.87 15.66
CA ALA A 84 26.48 -6.21 16.87
C ALA A 84 25.44 -5.12 16.57
N ASN A 85 24.44 -5.01 17.44
CA ASN A 85 23.35 -4.02 17.43
C ASN A 85 22.54 -4.02 16.13
N GLN A 86 22.35 -5.20 15.57
CA GLN A 86 21.60 -5.42 14.34
C GLN A 86 20.42 -6.34 14.62
N THR A 87 19.28 -6.04 13.98
CA THR A 87 18.09 -6.90 14.01
C THR A 87 18.01 -7.70 12.72
N TYR A 88 17.78 -9.00 12.86
CA TYR A 88 17.65 -9.95 11.75
C TYR A 88 16.29 -10.61 11.81
N VAL A 89 15.54 -10.60 10.71
CA VAL A 89 14.32 -11.40 10.56
C VAL A 89 14.73 -12.74 9.95
N PHE A 90 14.66 -13.80 10.74
CA PHE A 90 14.82 -15.16 10.23
C PHE A 90 13.45 -15.71 9.88
N SER A 91 13.29 -16.20 8.66
CA SER A 91 12.01 -16.77 8.19
C SER A 91 12.27 -18.03 7.38
N THR A 92 11.24 -18.86 7.20
CA THR A 92 11.27 -19.98 6.27
C THR A 92 9.87 -20.36 5.83
N SER A 93 9.75 -20.88 4.60
CA SER A 93 8.53 -21.45 4.06
C SER A 93 8.40 -22.90 4.49
N VAL A 94 7.20 -23.29 4.94
CA VAL A 94 6.85 -24.64 5.38
C VAL A 94 5.61 -25.11 4.64
N TYR A 95 5.53 -26.38 4.26
CA TYR A 95 4.38 -27.00 3.61
C TYR A 95 4.08 -28.35 4.25
N HIS A 96 2.88 -28.49 4.82
CA HIS A 96 2.42 -29.74 5.41
C HIS A 96 1.62 -30.57 4.42
N THR A 97 1.78 -31.89 4.49
CA THR A 97 1.05 -32.83 3.63
C THR A 97 -0.16 -33.45 4.32
N GLU A 98 -0.05 -33.75 5.62
CA GLU A 98 -1.01 -34.57 6.36
C GLU A 98 -1.49 -33.92 7.68
N GLY A 99 -0.67 -33.05 8.29
CA GLY A 99 -1.02 -32.26 9.47
C GLY A 99 -0.79 -32.95 10.82
N GLY A 100 -0.07 -34.07 10.83
CA GLY A 100 0.38 -34.77 12.04
C GLY A 100 1.70 -34.22 12.61
N VAL A 101 2.34 -33.26 11.96
CA VAL A 101 3.58 -32.61 12.39
C VAL A 101 3.45 -31.10 12.24
N ARG A 102 4.06 -30.36 13.17
CA ARG A 102 4.33 -28.92 13.02
C ARG A 102 5.82 -28.64 13.09
N ALA A 103 6.29 -27.71 12.25
CA ALA A 103 7.64 -27.18 12.30
C ALA A 103 7.71 -26.03 13.31
N ARG A 104 8.84 -25.88 13.98
CA ARG A 104 9.13 -24.79 14.91
C ARG A 104 10.45 -24.15 14.53
N ILE A 105 10.45 -22.84 14.30
CA ILE A 105 11.68 -22.12 13.94
C ILE A 105 12.62 -22.03 15.13
N TYR A 106 13.91 -22.21 14.88
CA TYR A 106 14.99 -22.10 15.85
C TYR A 106 15.84 -20.89 15.50
N VAL A 107 15.98 -19.94 16.42
CA VAL A 107 16.86 -18.77 16.33
C VAL A 107 17.40 -18.50 17.72
N ASN A 108 18.62 -18.99 18.00
CA ASN A 108 19.24 -18.99 19.33
C ASN A 108 18.31 -19.48 20.45
N GLY A 109 17.43 -20.44 20.12
CA GLY A 109 16.30 -20.87 20.94
C GLY A 109 15.09 -21.21 20.08
N TYR A 110 14.14 -21.97 20.63
CA TYR A 110 12.94 -22.38 19.90
C TYR A 110 11.84 -21.30 19.94
N GLN A 111 11.36 -20.88 18.78
CA GLN A 111 10.43 -19.76 18.62
C GLN A 111 9.06 -20.26 18.11
N GLY A 112 8.36 -19.51 17.26
CA GLY A 112 7.01 -19.81 16.77
C GLY A 112 6.88 -21.15 16.02
N TYR A 113 5.63 -21.55 15.79
CA TYR A 113 5.26 -22.79 15.10
C TYR A 113 4.55 -22.51 13.78
N SER A 114 4.69 -23.43 12.82
CA SER A 114 3.79 -23.53 11.68
C SER A 114 2.42 -24.06 12.13
N ASP A 115 1.34 -23.70 11.46
CA ASP A 115 0.03 -24.31 11.64
C ASP A 115 -0.06 -25.65 10.89
N PRO A 116 -0.14 -26.80 11.58
CA PRO A 116 -0.25 -28.11 10.93
C PRO A 116 -1.57 -28.31 10.16
N ASN A 117 -2.60 -27.47 10.37
CA ASN A 117 -3.88 -27.58 9.67
C ASN A 117 -3.86 -26.97 8.26
N LEU A 118 -2.90 -26.08 7.98
CA LEU A 118 -2.70 -25.51 6.64
C LEU A 118 -1.93 -26.51 5.77
N ILE A 119 -2.65 -27.54 5.32
CA ILE A 119 -2.14 -28.61 4.47
C ILE A 119 -2.22 -28.23 3.00
N ASN A 120 -1.33 -28.80 2.20
CA ASN A 120 -1.27 -28.63 0.75
C ASN A 120 -1.06 -27.20 0.24
N GLN A 121 -0.54 -26.31 1.10
CA GLN A 121 -0.18 -24.94 0.76
C GLN A 121 1.08 -24.51 1.52
N TRP A 122 1.83 -23.58 0.95
CA TRP A 122 2.95 -22.95 1.63
C TRP A 122 2.45 -21.97 2.70
N GLN A 123 3.13 -21.96 3.84
CA GLN A 123 2.98 -20.98 4.90
C GLN A 123 4.36 -20.51 5.35
N GLN A 124 4.46 -19.29 5.88
CA GLN A 124 5.72 -18.77 6.39
C GLN A 124 5.72 -18.77 7.92
N ILE A 125 6.86 -19.10 8.52
CA ILE A 125 7.13 -18.85 9.94
C ILE A 125 8.38 -17.96 10.07
N GLN A 126 8.39 -17.06 11.04
CA GLN A 126 9.45 -16.08 11.20
C GLN A 126 9.75 -15.72 12.66
N PHE A 127 10.91 -15.11 12.89
CA PHE A 127 11.31 -14.55 14.17
C PHE A 127 12.37 -13.46 14.02
N SER A 128 12.13 -12.30 14.63
CA SER A 128 13.08 -11.19 14.72
C SER A 128 14.06 -11.37 15.88
N TYR A 129 15.36 -11.31 15.60
CA TYR A 129 16.43 -11.44 16.57
C TYR A 129 17.38 -10.25 16.52
N THR A 130 17.55 -9.55 17.65
CA THR A 130 18.52 -8.46 17.80
C THR A 130 19.78 -8.94 18.50
N ALA A 131 20.91 -8.95 17.80
CA ALA A 131 22.21 -9.28 18.38
C ALA A 131 22.75 -8.09 19.18
N SER A 132 22.89 -8.22 20.49
CA SER A 132 23.41 -7.12 21.35
C SER A 132 24.93 -6.90 21.20
N GLN A 133 25.63 -7.90 20.67
CA GLN A 133 27.04 -7.91 20.35
C GLN A 133 27.27 -8.81 19.15
N ALA A 134 28.43 -8.72 18.50
CA ALA A 134 28.76 -9.64 17.43
C ALA A 134 28.84 -11.06 18.00
N GLU A 135 28.07 -11.98 17.43
CA GLU A 135 27.92 -13.33 17.94
C GLU A 135 27.65 -14.33 16.82
N THR A 136 27.83 -15.62 17.10
CA THR A 136 27.41 -16.69 16.20
C THR A 136 26.31 -17.48 16.90
N ILE A 137 25.16 -17.57 16.27
CA ILE A 137 24.00 -18.30 16.80
C ILE A 137 23.69 -19.51 15.92
N GLU A 138 22.96 -20.49 16.46
CA GLU A 138 22.34 -21.53 15.64
C GLU A 138 20.95 -21.08 15.17
N VAL A 139 20.63 -21.38 13.91
CA VAL A 139 19.32 -21.15 13.30
C VAL A 139 18.84 -22.39 12.55
N GLY A 140 17.53 -22.56 12.40
CA GLY A 140 16.96 -23.68 11.63
C GLY A 140 15.56 -24.06 12.10
N LEU A 141 15.26 -25.36 12.12
CA LEU A 141 13.96 -25.92 12.48
C LEU A 141 14.07 -27.09 13.44
N ARG A 142 12.97 -27.32 14.15
CA ARG A 142 12.65 -28.58 14.83
C ARG A 142 11.22 -29.02 14.51
N PHE A 143 10.99 -30.31 14.41
CA PHE A 143 9.67 -30.87 14.10
C PHE A 143 9.02 -31.51 15.32
N TYR A 144 7.72 -31.29 15.48
CA TYR A 144 6.94 -31.76 16.62
C TYR A 144 5.76 -32.56 16.11
N ASP A 145 5.59 -33.77 16.62
CA ASP A 145 4.38 -34.54 16.43
C ASP A 145 3.18 -33.81 17.06
N VAL A 146 2.02 -33.95 16.43
CA VAL A 146 0.73 -33.52 16.95
C VAL A 146 -0.27 -34.69 16.91
N SER A 147 -1.46 -34.46 17.46
CA SER A 147 -2.51 -35.48 17.49
C SER A 147 -2.86 -35.95 16.08
N GLY A 148 -2.61 -37.22 15.78
CA GLY A 148 -2.83 -37.80 14.45
C GLY A 148 -1.55 -38.33 13.79
N PHE A 149 -0.37 -38.02 14.31
CA PHE A 149 0.89 -38.58 13.82
C PHE A 149 0.90 -40.11 13.94
N ASP A 150 1.07 -40.81 12.82
CA ASP A 150 0.99 -42.27 12.73
C ASP A 150 2.37 -42.96 12.72
N GLY A 151 3.44 -42.17 12.83
CA GLY A 151 4.83 -42.62 12.86
C GLY A 151 5.68 -42.12 11.72
N SER A 152 5.09 -41.51 10.68
CA SER A 152 5.85 -40.86 9.61
C SER A 152 5.05 -39.73 8.96
N GLU A 153 5.68 -38.59 8.70
CA GLU A 153 5.06 -37.52 7.90
C GLU A 153 6.10 -36.76 7.08
N VAL A 154 5.67 -36.25 5.93
CA VAL A 154 6.47 -35.39 5.07
C VAL A 154 6.08 -33.92 5.25
N VAL A 155 7.09 -33.10 5.55
CA VAL A 155 7.01 -31.64 5.58
C VAL A 155 8.02 -31.10 4.57
N TYR A 156 7.62 -30.16 3.71
CA TYR A 156 8.58 -29.46 2.85
C TYR A 156 9.00 -28.14 3.48
N VAL A 157 10.27 -27.82 3.33
CA VAL A 157 10.88 -26.59 3.84
C VAL A 157 11.66 -25.94 2.72
N ASP A 158 11.55 -24.62 2.62
CA ASP A 158 12.22 -23.84 1.60
C ASP A 158 12.47 -22.40 2.07
N HIS A 159 13.33 -21.68 1.34
CA HIS A 159 13.54 -20.24 1.48
C HIS A 159 13.82 -19.78 2.91
N PHE A 160 14.80 -20.39 3.56
CA PHE A 160 15.24 -20.02 4.91
C PHE A 160 16.12 -18.77 4.86
N GLN A 161 15.58 -17.62 5.27
CA GLN A 161 16.22 -16.31 5.16
C GLN A 161 16.99 -15.92 6.42
N PRO A 162 17.99 -15.02 6.32
CA PRO A 162 18.46 -14.29 5.12
C PRO A 162 19.47 -15.06 4.23
N THR A 163 19.40 -14.96 2.90
CA THR A 163 20.35 -15.58 1.94
C THR A 163 21.01 -14.54 1.00
N HIS A 164 22.18 -13.98 1.38
CA HIS A 164 23.02 -13.02 0.61
C HIS A 164 22.36 -11.73 0.05
N SER A 165 23.00 -10.59 0.38
CA SER A 165 22.67 -9.19 0.04
C SER A 165 21.56 -8.49 0.83
N THR A 166 21.42 -8.79 2.11
CA THR A 166 20.80 -7.87 3.06
C THR A 166 21.89 -7.30 3.98
N PRO A 167 22.30 -6.03 3.84
CA PRO A 167 22.93 -5.32 4.96
C PRO A 167 22.00 -5.45 6.18
N PRO A 168 22.54 -5.68 7.37
CA PRO A 168 21.71 -5.81 8.55
C PRO A 168 20.92 -4.51 8.82
N ASN A 169 19.69 -4.66 9.32
CA ASN A 169 18.83 -3.54 9.73
C ASN A 169 19.49 -2.84 10.94
N PRO A 170 19.99 -1.60 10.78
CA PRO A 170 20.53 -0.86 11.90
C PRO A 170 19.39 -0.62 12.88
N GLY A 171 19.47 -1.26 14.04
CA GLY A 171 18.59 -0.97 15.17
C GLY A 171 18.67 0.53 15.54
N PRO A 172 17.92 0.98 16.58
CA PRO A 172 17.59 2.38 16.82
C PRO A 172 18.85 3.26 16.92
N GLY A 173 19.17 3.86 15.78
CA GLY A 173 20.32 4.68 15.45
C GLY A 173 19.96 5.42 14.16
N THR A 174 20.72 6.45 13.82
CA THR A 174 20.39 7.33 12.67
C THR A 174 20.31 6.53 11.38
N CYS A 175 19.10 6.28 10.90
CA CYS A 175 18.85 5.76 9.55
C CYS A 175 19.33 6.83 8.56
N ASN A 176 20.23 6.44 7.66
CA ASN A 176 20.79 7.34 6.65
C ASN A 176 20.09 7.21 5.30
N ASP A 177 19.23 6.20 5.15
CA ASP A 177 18.35 5.98 4.01
C ASP A 177 16.92 6.27 4.48
N HIS A 178 15.97 5.34 4.37
CA HIS A 178 14.55 5.59 4.65
C HIS A 178 14.07 4.99 5.97
N ALA A 179 13.86 5.83 6.98
CA ALA A 179 13.43 5.45 8.33
C ALA A 179 11.97 4.99 8.33
N THR A 180 11.75 3.68 8.28
CA THR A 180 10.45 3.05 8.14
C THR A 180 9.92 2.57 9.49
N THR A 181 8.67 2.90 9.82
CA THR A 181 7.94 2.46 11.02
C THR A 181 6.59 1.89 10.63
N VAL A 182 6.30 0.64 10.96
CA VAL A 182 4.95 0.08 10.90
C VAL A 182 4.34 0.12 12.29
N THR A 183 3.17 0.74 12.43
CA THR A 183 2.36 0.69 13.66
C THR A 183 1.13 -0.17 13.41
N LEU A 184 0.90 -1.17 14.25
CA LEU A 184 -0.27 -2.03 14.23
C LEU A 184 -1.00 -1.95 15.57
N ASN A 185 -2.22 -1.41 15.56
CA ASN A 185 -3.17 -1.56 16.64
C ASN A 185 -3.98 -2.82 16.37
N THR A 186 -3.82 -3.82 17.20
CA THR A 186 -4.58 -5.08 17.09
C THR A 186 -5.96 -4.95 17.72
N ASP A 187 -6.88 -5.76 17.23
CA ASP A 187 -8.26 -5.82 17.69
C ASP A 187 -8.44 -6.88 18.81
N ASN A 188 -9.63 -7.46 19.01
CA ASN A 188 -9.80 -8.48 20.04
C ASN A 188 -9.09 -9.80 19.73
N TYR A 189 -8.55 -10.00 18.53
CA TYR A 189 -8.12 -11.30 18.03
C TYR A 189 -6.75 -11.28 17.30
N ALA A 190 -5.79 -10.51 17.81
CA ALA A 190 -4.43 -10.38 17.27
C ALA A 190 -3.69 -11.66 16.81
N SER A 191 -4.06 -12.84 17.33
CA SER A 191 -3.49 -14.13 16.90
C SER A 191 -3.77 -14.48 15.44
N GLU A 192 -4.77 -13.87 14.82
CA GLU A 192 -5.15 -14.12 13.43
C GLU A 192 -4.52 -13.12 12.45
N THR A 193 -3.94 -12.04 12.97
CA THR A 193 -3.30 -10.98 12.18
C THR A 193 -1.82 -11.26 11.97
N SER A 194 -1.34 -11.11 10.75
CA SER A 194 0.09 -11.05 10.43
C SER A 194 0.36 -10.02 9.35
N TRP A 195 1.53 -9.39 9.35
CA TRP A 195 1.96 -8.51 8.27
C TRP A 195 3.45 -8.61 7.98
N GLU A 196 3.81 -8.31 6.74
CA GLU A 196 5.18 -8.28 6.24
C GLU A 196 5.35 -7.20 5.16
N ILE A 197 6.57 -6.70 5.02
CA ILE A 197 7.05 -5.90 3.90
C ILE A 197 8.06 -6.74 3.14
N ARG A 198 7.87 -6.89 1.84
CA ARG A 198 8.80 -7.54 0.93
C ARG A 198 9.46 -6.54 -0.01
N ASP A 199 10.69 -6.81 -0.43
CA ASP A 199 11.33 -6.07 -1.53
C ASP A 199 10.99 -6.67 -2.91
N SER A 200 11.49 -6.04 -3.98
CA SER A 200 11.34 -6.52 -5.37
C SER A 200 11.94 -7.91 -5.65
N GLY A 201 12.83 -8.40 -4.78
CA GLY A 201 13.36 -9.78 -4.80
C GLY A 201 12.48 -10.75 -4.02
N ASN A 202 11.27 -10.32 -3.61
CA ASN A 202 10.32 -11.03 -2.78
C ASN A 202 10.85 -11.38 -1.37
N GLN A 203 11.91 -10.69 -0.91
CA GLN A 203 12.53 -10.91 0.40
C GLN A 203 11.77 -10.14 1.48
N VAL A 204 11.45 -10.76 2.62
CA VAL A 204 10.85 -10.04 3.76
C VAL A 204 11.89 -9.14 4.42
N VAL A 205 11.66 -7.84 4.41
CA VAL A 205 12.58 -6.82 4.97
C VAL A 205 12.12 -6.27 6.32
N LEU A 206 10.83 -6.38 6.62
CA LEU A 206 10.25 -6.02 7.91
C LEU A 206 8.94 -6.79 8.10
N SER A 207 8.63 -7.25 9.29
CA SER A 207 7.38 -7.98 9.55
C SER A 207 6.99 -7.95 11.02
N ASN A 208 5.78 -8.41 11.34
CA ASN A 208 5.27 -8.36 12.71
C ASN A 208 5.96 -9.36 13.65
N GLY A 209 6.20 -8.91 14.89
CA GLY A 209 6.56 -9.77 16.01
C GLY A 209 5.36 -10.50 16.63
N SER A 210 5.54 -10.98 17.87
CA SER A 210 4.43 -11.59 18.63
C SER A 210 3.38 -10.53 18.98
N LEU A 211 2.16 -10.75 18.51
CA LEU A 211 1.06 -9.82 18.74
C LEU A 211 0.23 -10.23 19.96
N ALA A 212 -0.32 -9.21 20.63
CA ALA A 212 -1.24 -9.36 21.76
C ALA A 212 -2.49 -8.52 21.50
N ASN A 213 -3.67 -9.03 21.85
CA ASN A 213 -4.96 -8.41 21.58
C ASN A 213 -5.06 -7.00 22.17
N ASN A 214 -5.79 -6.12 21.48
CA ASN A 214 -6.08 -4.74 21.88
C ASN A 214 -4.82 -3.94 22.25
N THR A 215 -3.70 -4.22 21.59
CA THR A 215 -2.40 -3.63 21.89
C THR A 215 -1.83 -2.98 20.63
N SER A 216 -1.17 -1.83 20.83
CA SER A 216 -0.39 -1.15 19.80
C SER A 216 1.01 -1.76 19.75
N HIS A 217 1.42 -2.19 18.56
CA HIS A 217 2.75 -2.73 18.25
C HIS A 217 3.40 -1.80 17.25
N SER A 218 4.71 -1.60 17.37
CA SER A 218 5.47 -0.78 16.43
C SER A 218 6.78 -1.49 16.10
N GLU A 219 7.04 -1.65 14.82
CA GLU A 219 8.24 -2.29 14.27
C GLU A 219 8.92 -1.30 13.32
N GLN A 220 10.24 -1.23 13.36
CA GLN A 220 11.01 -0.22 12.61
C GLN A 220 12.10 -0.88 11.75
N ALA A 221 12.36 -0.28 10.59
CA ALA A 221 13.46 -0.63 9.69
C ALA A 221 14.08 0.61 9.05
N CYS A 222 15.32 0.49 8.57
CA CYS A 222 15.89 1.44 7.63
C CYS A 222 15.88 0.77 6.25
N LEU A 223 14.98 1.22 5.36
CA LEU A 223 14.84 0.67 4.02
C LEU A 223 15.73 1.43 3.03
N LEU A 224 16.21 0.73 2.00
CA LEU A 224 16.99 1.34 0.92
C LEU A 224 16.05 1.83 -0.18
N ASP A 225 16.60 2.59 -1.12
CA ASP A 225 15.95 2.84 -2.41
C ASP A 225 15.55 1.50 -3.06
N GLY A 226 14.29 1.35 -3.44
CA GLY A 226 13.77 0.12 -4.04
C GLY A 226 12.24 0.06 -4.07
N ASN A 227 11.73 -0.98 -4.71
CA ASN A 227 10.29 -1.28 -4.70
C ASN A 227 10.00 -2.31 -3.61
N TYR A 228 8.88 -2.10 -2.94
CA TYR A 228 8.44 -2.87 -1.80
C TYR A 228 6.95 -3.17 -1.87
N THR A 229 6.54 -4.22 -1.16
CA THR A 229 5.15 -4.65 -1.02
C THR A 229 4.87 -4.92 0.45
N PHE A 230 4.01 -4.13 1.07
CA PHE A 230 3.42 -4.44 2.37
C PHE A 230 2.21 -5.36 2.17
N THR A 231 2.11 -6.41 2.97
CA THR A 231 0.97 -7.32 3.00
C THR A 231 0.55 -7.51 4.45
N ILE A 232 -0.74 -7.29 4.73
CA ILE A 232 -1.38 -7.69 5.99
C ILE A 232 -2.38 -8.80 5.69
N THR A 233 -2.51 -9.76 6.60
CA THR A 233 -3.35 -10.95 6.47
C THR A 233 -4.12 -11.18 7.77
N ASP A 234 -5.35 -11.63 7.61
CA ASP A 234 -6.26 -12.05 8.66
C ASP A 234 -6.76 -13.46 8.34
N SER A 235 -6.47 -14.42 9.23
CA SER A 235 -6.73 -15.83 8.93
C SER A 235 -8.22 -16.24 8.97
N TYR A 236 -9.10 -15.43 9.58
CA TYR A 236 -10.55 -15.68 9.62
C TYR A 236 -11.32 -14.84 8.60
N GLY A 237 -10.67 -13.83 8.01
CA GLY A 237 -11.16 -13.10 6.85
C GLY A 237 -12.15 -12.00 7.17
N ASP A 238 -12.28 -11.62 8.43
CA ASP A 238 -13.07 -10.48 8.91
C ASP A 238 -12.23 -9.21 9.15
N GLY A 239 -10.91 -9.32 8.97
CA GLY A 239 -9.96 -8.23 9.14
C GLY A 239 -9.88 -7.74 10.58
N ILE A 240 -9.13 -6.66 10.79
CA ILE A 240 -8.88 -6.15 12.15
C ILE A 240 -9.87 -5.06 12.59
N CYS A 241 -10.90 -4.76 11.79
CA CYS A 241 -11.94 -3.77 12.12
C CYS A 241 -13.27 -4.08 11.41
N CYS A 242 -14.46 -3.80 11.96
CA CYS A 242 -14.75 -3.10 13.22
C CYS A 242 -15.79 -3.84 14.08
N GLN A 243 -16.19 -5.03 13.65
CA GLN A 243 -17.23 -5.83 14.30
C GLN A 243 -16.70 -6.52 15.57
N TYR A 244 -15.42 -6.88 15.57
CA TYR A 244 -14.76 -7.65 16.62
C TYR A 244 -13.61 -6.90 17.30
N GLY A 245 -13.58 -5.58 17.19
CA GLY A 245 -12.56 -4.73 17.79
C GLY A 245 -12.23 -3.58 16.84
N ASN A 246 -11.47 -2.59 17.31
CA ASN A 246 -11.04 -1.46 16.47
C ASN A 246 -9.53 -1.51 16.29
N GLY A 247 -9.07 -2.45 15.46
CA GLY A 247 -7.69 -2.52 15.01
C GLY A 247 -7.43 -1.59 13.84
N SER A 248 -6.15 -1.28 13.62
CA SER A 248 -5.67 -0.48 12.50
C SER A 248 -4.19 -0.75 12.25
N TYR A 249 -3.70 -0.49 11.05
CA TYR A 249 -2.27 -0.47 10.74
C TYR A 249 -1.88 0.84 10.04
N MET A 250 -0.60 1.17 10.08
CA MET A 250 -0.03 2.37 9.48
C MET A 250 1.43 2.12 9.12
N LEU A 251 1.84 2.41 7.88
CA LEU A 251 3.23 2.46 7.47
C LEU A 251 3.68 3.92 7.39
N GLU A 252 4.76 4.26 8.10
CA GLU A 252 5.44 5.55 8.06
C GLU A 252 6.86 5.37 7.51
N VAL A 253 7.33 6.25 6.65
CA VAL A 253 8.71 6.29 6.12
C VAL A 253 9.23 7.72 6.21
N ASP A 254 10.40 7.92 6.80
CA ASP A 254 11.02 9.22 7.06
C ASP A 254 10.09 10.22 7.78
N GLY A 255 9.26 9.70 8.70
CA GLY A 255 8.27 10.50 9.42
C GLY A 255 6.99 10.80 8.64
N GLN A 256 6.80 10.22 7.45
CA GLN A 256 5.60 10.38 6.62
C GLN A 256 4.81 9.09 6.53
N VAL A 257 3.52 9.16 6.82
CA VAL A 257 2.61 8.02 6.61
C VAL A 257 2.45 7.78 5.11
N LEU A 258 2.85 6.61 4.63
CA LEU A 258 2.63 6.21 3.23
C LEU A 258 1.20 5.66 3.03
N PHE A 259 0.72 4.86 3.97
CA PHE A 259 -0.65 4.35 3.97
C PHE A 259 -1.05 3.86 5.37
N SER A 260 -2.35 3.78 5.60
CA SER A 260 -2.95 3.22 6.81
C SER A 260 -4.27 2.54 6.48
N GLY A 261 -4.67 1.57 7.30
CA GLY A 261 -5.88 0.80 7.06
C GLY A 261 -6.32 -0.01 8.27
N GLY A 262 -7.24 -0.94 8.04
CA GLY A 262 -7.75 -1.81 9.10
C GLY A 262 -9.04 -2.55 8.73
N GLN A 263 -9.75 -2.11 7.69
CA GLN A 263 -10.91 -2.81 7.15
C GLN A 263 -10.49 -3.57 5.88
N PHE A 264 -10.27 -4.87 6.02
CA PHE A 264 -10.01 -5.77 4.92
C PHE A 264 -10.64 -7.14 5.20
N GLY A 265 -10.71 -8.01 4.20
CA GLY A 265 -11.16 -9.38 4.39
C GLY A 265 -10.04 -10.24 4.94
N SER A 266 -9.55 -11.19 4.14
CA SER A 266 -8.43 -12.06 4.53
C SER A 266 -7.05 -11.44 4.32
N SER A 267 -6.92 -10.42 3.46
CA SER A 267 -5.65 -9.77 3.21
C SER A 267 -5.83 -8.40 2.57
N GLU A 268 -4.85 -7.54 2.75
CA GLU A 268 -4.69 -6.26 2.05
C GLU A 268 -3.21 -6.07 1.69
N MET A 269 -2.95 -5.47 0.54
CA MET A 269 -1.61 -5.31 -0.01
C MET A 269 -1.40 -3.89 -0.51
N HIS A 270 -0.24 -3.31 -0.20
CA HIS A 270 0.20 -1.99 -0.66
C HIS A 270 1.58 -2.10 -1.31
N ASN A 271 1.71 -1.62 -2.54
CA ASN A 271 3.02 -1.50 -3.20
C ASN A 271 3.57 -0.09 -2.99
N PHE A 272 4.85 0.05 -2.67
CA PHE A 272 5.48 1.36 -2.49
C PHE A 272 6.92 1.36 -2.99
N THR A 273 7.40 2.52 -3.44
CA THR A 273 8.76 2.70 -3.96
C THR A 273 9.49 3.76 -3.15
N LEU A 274 10.72 3.46 -2.80
CA LEU A 274 11.67 4.36 -2.16
C LEU A 274 12.78 4.69 -3.16
N GLY A 275 13.27 5.93 -3.19
CA GLY A 275 14.46 6.29 -3.98
C GLY A 275 14.33 6.55 -5.49
N ASP A 276 13.17 6.39 -6.13
CA ASP A 276 13.05 6.74 -7.56
C ASP A 276 13.01 8.27 -7.76
N THR A 277 14.10 8.82 -8.29
CA THR A 277 14.22 10.23 -8.74
C THR A 277 14.21 10.35 -10.27
N SER A 278 13.76 9.33 -11.00
CA SER A 278 13.81 9.27 -12.47
C SER A 278 12.44 9.10 -13.13
N GLY A 279 11.49 9.96 -12.76
CA GLY A 279 10.22 10.03 -13.49
C GLY A 279 9.20 11.06 -13.03
N GLY A 280 9.59 12.07 -12.24
CA GLY A 280 8.65 13.06 -11.71
C GLY A 280 8.53 12.97 -10.20
N GLY A 281 9.49 13.57 -9.50
CA GLY A 281 9.70 13.38 -8.08
C GLY A 281 8.42 13.52 -7.25
N ASN A 282 8.19 12.52 -6.40
CA ASN A 282 7.52 12.77 -5.15
C ASN A 282 8.44 13.75 -4.40
N PRO A 283 8.05 15.02 -4.16
CA PRO A 283 8.78 15.80 -3.19
C PRO A 283 8.70 15.00 -1.88
N ASP A 284 9.77 15.02 -1.09
CA ASP A 284 9.68 14.70 0.33
C ASP A 284 8.39 15.39 0.84
N LEU A 285 7.30 14.63 1.08
CA LEU A 285 5.98 15.22 1.34
C LEU A 285 6.03 15.99 2.66
N GLY A 286 6.91 15.58 3.57
CA GLY A 286 7.27 16.26 4.80
C GLY A 286 7.87 17.63 4.53
N GLU A 287 8.83 17.76 3.59
CA GLU A 287 9.30 19.09 3.16
C GLU A 287 8.19 19.89 2.45
N TYR A 288 7.43 19.25 1.56
CA TYR A 288 6.38 19.89 0.77
C TYR A 288 5.25 20.47 1.63
N TYR A 289 4.88 19.76 2.71
CA TYR A 289 3.83 20.14 3.66
C TYR A 289 4.38 20.63 5.01
N ALA A 290 5.68 20.90 5.13
CA ALA A 290 6.32 21.26 6.40
C ALA A 290 5.65 22.43 7.12
N SER A 291 5.17 23.43 6.37
CA SER A 291 4.51 24.61 6.97
C SER A 291 3.11 24.31 7.52
N ALA A 292 2.50 23.19 7.12
CA ALA A 292 1.20 22.73 7.60
C ALA A 292 1.29 21.96 8.93
N GLU A 293 2.49 21.60 9.39
CA GLU A 293 2.70 20.78 10.58
C GLU A 293 2.05 21.39 11.84
N GLY A 294 1.28 20.57 12.57
CA GLY A 294 0.61 20.96 13.80
C GLY A 294 -0.60 21.90 13.62
N LEU A 295 -0.94 22.30 12.39
CA LEU A 295 -2.13 23.10 12.12
C LEU A 295 -3.39 22.21 12.05
N THR A 296 -4.54 22.78 12.40
CA THR A 296 -5.86 22.13 12.24
C THR A 296 -6.92 23.15 11.81
N GLY A 297 -8.11 22.67 11.45
CA GLY A 297 -9.25 23.48 11.07
C GLY A 297 -8.98 24.41 9.90
N TYR A 298 -9.52 25.62 9.96
CA TYR A 298 -9.37 26.59 8.88
C TYR A 298 -7.93 27.11 8.70
N ALA A 299 -7.10 27.06 9.76
CA ALA A 299 -5.69 27.44 9.66
C ALA A 299 -4.93 26.44 8.78
N LEU A 300 -5.13 25.14 9.00
CA LEU A 300 -4.58 24.10 8.14
C LEU A 300 -5.04 24.25 6.70
N LYS A 301 -6.35 24.43 6.47
CA LYS A 301 -6.88 24.64 5.11
C LYS A 301 -6.22 25.83 4.40
N THR A 302 -6.02 26.94 5.12
CA THR A 302 -5.37 28.14 4.58
C THR A 302 -3.91 27.89 4.24
N GLU A 303 -3.18 27.16 5.08
CA GLU A 303 -1.79 26.81 4.79
C GLU A 303 -1.69 25.87 3.58
N LEU A 304 -2.54 24.84 3.51
CA LEU A 304 -2.62 23.96 2.35
C LEU A 304 -2.98 24.73 1.07
N HIS A 305 -3.90 25.69 1.14
CA HIS A 305 -4.16 26.62 0.05
C HIS A 305 -2.86 27.34 -0.36
N ASP A 306 -2.09 27.87 0.58
CA ASP A 306 -0.86 28.60 0.27
C ASP A 306 0.23 27.71 -0.36
N ILE A 307 0.31 26.44 0.03
CA ILE A 307 1.19 25.42 -0.59
C ILE A 307 0.76 25.14 -2.03
N ILE A 308 -0.54 24.86 -2.28
CA ILE A 308 -1.00 24.32 -3.57
C ILE A 308 -1.60 25.35 -4.53
N LYS A 309 -1.76 26.63 -4.14
CA LYS A 309 -2.40 27.68 -4.95
C LYS A 309 -1.65 28.00 -6.24
N THR A 310 -0.37 27.66 -6.33
CA THR A 310 0.44 27.88 -7.52
C THR A 310 0.53 26.57 -8.29
N HIS A 311 0.06 26.57 -9.53
CA HIS A 311 0.29 25.48 -10.46
C HIS A 311 0.46 26.05 -11.87
N ALA A 312 1.16 25.33 -12.74
CA ALA A 312 1.36 25.64 -14.15
C ALA A 312 0.23 25.05 -14.98
N ALA A 313 -0.78 25.85 -15.30
CA ALA A 313 -1.89 25.41 -16.14
C ALA A 313 -1.37 25.03 -17.53
N GLN A 314 -1.51 23.76 -17.91
CA GLN A 314 -1.06 23.24 -19.20
C GLN A 314 -2.09 23.51 -20.32
N GLY A 315 -3.30 23.92 -19.94
CA GLY A 315 -4.41 24.25 -20.84
C GLY A 315 -5.26 23.04 -21.19
N TYR A 316 -6.54 23.30 -21.46
CA TYR A 316 -7.56 22.24 -21.60
C TYR A 316 -7.26 21.16 -22.65
N GLY A 317 -6.58 21.53 -23.74
CA GLY A 317 -6.18 20.57 -24.79
C GLY A 317 -5.06 19.62 -24.36
N ALA A 318 -4.20 20.02 -23.43
CA ALA A 318 -3.06 19.24 -22.98
C ALA A 318 -3.47 18.05 -22.08
N ILE A 319 -4.70 18.05 -21.56
CA ILE A 319 -5.24 16.97 -20.72
C ILE A 319 -5.24 15.63 -21.47
N TRP A 320 -5.47 15.65 -22.79
CA TRP A 320 -5.38 14.42 -23.59
C TRP A 320 -4.01 13.75 -23.53
N GLY A 321 -2.94 14.56 -23.49
CA GLY A 321 -1.57 14.06 -23.32
C GLY A 321 -1.30 13.55 -21.91
N PHE A 322 -2.00 14.06 -20.90
CA PHE A 322 -1.96 13.48 -19.55
C PHE A 322 -2.63 12.11 -19.54
N TYR A 323 -3.83 12.00 -20.14
CA TYR A 323 -4.60 10.75 -20.19
C TYR A 323 -3.85 9.65 -20.94
N SER A 324 -3.24 9.98 -22.08
CA SER A 324 -2.49 9.00 -22.87
C SER A 324 -1.29 8.37 -22.15
N SER A 325 -0.87 8.96 -21.03
CA SER A 325 0.30 8.54 -20.28
C SER A 325 -0.02 8.07 -18.86
N HIS A 326 -1.13 8.55 -18.26
CA HIS A 326 -1.39 8.38 -16.83
C HIS A 326 -2.85 8.04 -16.47
N GLU A 327 -3.77 7.95 -17.43
CA GLU A 327 -5.13 7.43 -17.20
C GLU A 327 -5.31 6.14 -18.03
N ILE A 328 -4.37 5.21 -17.85
CA ILE A 328 -4.34 3.91 -18.53
C ILE A 328 -4.74 2.87 -17.49
N ASP A 329 -5.63 1.95 -17.85
CA ASP A 329 -6.01 0.90 -16.91
C ASP A 329 -4.87 -0.11 -16.75
N THR A 330 -4.15 0.07 -15.64
CA THR A 330 -3.12 -0.83 -15.13
C THR A 330 -3.43 -1.27 -13.69
N TYR A 331 -4.68 -1.12 -13.24
CA TYR A 331 -5.06 -1.35 -11.85
C TYR A 331 -6.16 -2.40 -11.72
N TYR A 332 -7.08 -2.47 -12.67
CA TYR A 332 -8.18 -3.43 -12.65
C TYR A 332 -7.93 -4.51 -13.71
N ASP A 333 -8.41 -4.33 -14.94
CA ASP A 333 -8.34 -5.34 -15.99
C ASP A 333 -6.98 -5.40 -16.72
N ASN A 334 -6.15 -4.36 -16.56
CA ASN A 334 -4.78 -4.30 -17.07
C ASN A 334 -4.68 -4.50 -18.60
N ASP A 335 -5.68 -4.03 -19.33
CA ASP A 335 -5.81 -4.29 -20.77
C ASP A 335 -5.16 -3.19 -21.65
N GLY A 336 -4.63 -2.13 -21.01
CA GLY A 336 -3.99 -1.01 -21.68
C GLY A 336 -4.96 -0.01 -22.33
N SER A 337 -6.24 -0.09 -22.00
CA SER A 337 -7.25 0.90 -22.36
C SER A 337 -7.21 2.13 -21.45
N ILE A 338 -8.07 3.12 -21.71
CA ILE A 338 -8.22 4.27 -20.81
C ILE A 338 -8.92 3.84 -19.53
N LEU A 339 -8.36 4.22 -18.38
CA LEU A 339 -9.01 4.08 -17.09
C LEU A 339 -10.11 5.13 -16.96
N ASP A 340 -11.36 4.69 -17.11
CA ASP A 340 -12.53 5.55 -17.23
C ASP A 340 -13.48 5.33 -16.06
N ILE A 341 -13.65 6.35 -15.22
CA ILE A 341 -14.40 6.21 -13.96
C ILE A 341 -15.90 5.89 -14.16
N TYR A 342 -16.41 5.97 -15.40
CA TYR A 342 -17.81 5.71 -15.76
C TYR A 342 -18.02 4.46 -16.62
N SER A 343 -16.97 3.77 -17.05
CA SER A 343 -17.08 2.43 -17.66
C SER A 343 -16.45 1.32 -16.83
N GLU A 344 -15.49 1.66 -15.96
CA GLU A 344 -14.68 0.70 -15.21
C GLU A 344 -15.54 -0.23 -14.32
N ASN A 345 -15.20 -1.52 -14.33
CA ASN A 345 -15.76 -2.56 -13.49
C ASN A 345 -14.66 -3.21 -12.61
N PRO A 346 -14.55 -2.81 -11.33
CA PRO A 346 -13.45 -3.26 -10.46
C PRO A 346 -13.41 -4.76 -10.16
N THR A 347 -14.48 -5.50 -10.47
CA THR A 347 -14.63 -6.92 -10.14
C THR A 347 -14.55 -7.85 -11.35
N GLY A 348 -14.27 -7.31 -12.54
CA GLY A 348 -13.99 -8.07 -13.74
C GLY A 348 -14.22 -7.24 -15.00
N GLY A 349 -14.07 -7.88 -16.17
CA GLY A 349 -14.09 -7.21 -17.47
C GLY A 349 -15.09 -6.05 -17.65
N ASP A 350 -14.57 -4.92 -18.10
CA ASP A 350 -15.33 -3.79 -18.60
C ASP A 350 -16.34 -4.16 -19.69
N ALA A 351 -17.52 -3.53 -19.65
CA ALA A 351 -18.54 -3.75 -20.67
C ALA A 351 -18.08 -3.27 -22.06
N TYR A 352 -17.20 -2.27 -22.08
CA TYR A 352 -16.54 -1.69 -23.24
C TYR A 352 -15.30 -0.93 -22.76
N THR A 353 -14.27 -0.87 -23.61
CA THR A 353 -13.02 -0.16 -23.30
C THR A 353 -12.66 0.80 -24.42
N TYR A 354 -11.78 1.78 -24.11
CA TYR A 354 -11.37 2.80 -25.08
C TYR A 354 -9.91 2.69 -25.46
N THR A 355 -9.66 2.72 -26.77
CA THR A 355 -8.32 2.82 -27.30
C THR A 355 -7.78 4.23 -27.10
N VAL A 356 -6.69 4.33 -26.34
CA VAL A 356 -5.92 5.53 -26.07
C VAL A 356 -5.68 6.33 -27.36
N ILE A 357 -5.92 7.65 -27.33
CA ILE A 357 -5.84 8.61 -28.45
C ILE A 357 -6.94 8.41 -29.51
N SER A 358 -7.25 7.17 -29.89
CA SER A 358 -8.14 6.88 -31.02
C SER A 358 -9.60 7.19 -30.72
N ASP A 359 -10.03 6.87 -29.50
CA ASP A 359 -11.43 6.98 -29.07
C ASP A 359 -11.71 8.23 -28.23
N GLN A 360 -10.84 9.24 -28.29
CA GLN A 360 -11.06 10.52 -27.60
C GLN A 360 -12.04 11.40 -28.40
N CYS A 361 -13.06 11.97 -27.76
CA CYS A 361 -13.97 12.87 -28.47
C CYS A 361 -14.63 13.94 -27.58
N GLY A 362 -15.46 14.78 -28.22
CA GLY A 362 -16.31 15.77 -27.54
C GLY A 362 -17.76 15.76 -28.02
N THR A 363 -18.18 14.72 -28.74
CA THR A 363 -19.54 14.56 -29.26
C THR A 363 -19.90 13.08 -29.35
N TYR A 364 -20.97 12.70 -28.67
CA TYR A 364 -21.39 11.32 -28.43
C TYR A 364 -22.92 11.26 -28.45
N ASN A 365 -23.48 10.11 -28.82
CA ASN A 365 -24.92 9.85 -28.92
C ASN A 365 -25.38 8.69 -28.04
N SER A 366 -24.46 7.79 -27.70
CA SER A 366 -24.65 6.65 -26.81
C SER A 366 -23.44 6.45 -25.90
N GLU A 367 -23.67 5.74 -24.80
CA GLU A 367 -22.60 5.13 -24.00
C GLU A 367 -21.77 4.18 -24.87
N ALA A 368 -20.48 4.06 -24.57
CA ALA A 368 -19.44 3.37 -25.34
C ALA A 368 -19.02 4.07 -26.66
N ASP A 369 -19.47 5.29 -26.94
CA ASP A 369 -19.09 5.99 -28.18
C ASP A 369 -17.62 6.46 -28.17
N CYS A 370 -17.19 7.07 -27.06
CA CYS A 370 -15.87 7.68 -26.91
C CYS A 370 -15.63 8.10 -25.44
N TYR A 371 -14.37 8.31 -25.06
CA TYR A 371 -14.03 8.93 -23.77
C TYR A 371 -13.87 10.45 -23.89
N ASN A 372 -14.14 11.13 -22.79
CA ASN A 372 -14.14 12.58 -22.61
C ASN A 372 -13.48 12.97 -21.27
N ARG A 373 -13.35 14.27 -21.04
CA ARG A 373 -12.81 14.90 -19.82
C ARG A 373 -13.96 15.31 -18.90
N GLU A 374 -14.13 14.60 -17.79
CA GLU A 374 -15.13 14.89 -16.75
C GLU A 374 -14.61 15.93 -15.79
N HIS A 375 -15.28 17.09 -15.72
CA HIS A 375 -15.02 18.07 -14.66
C HIS A 375 -15.79 17.68 -13.40
N SER A 376 -15.18 16.90 -12.50
CA SER A 376 -15.86 16.41 -11.30
C SER A 376 -16.37 17.55 -10.42
N PHE A 377 -15.68 18.67 -10.37
CA PHE A 377 -16.30 19.95 -9.99
C PHE A 377 -16.75 20.67 -11.27
N PRO A 378 -18.05 20.76 -11.57
CA PRO A 378 -18.53 21.25 -12.86
C PRO A 378 -18.00 22.63 -13.21
N ARG A 379 -17.60 22.81 -14.47
CA ARG A 379 -17.23 24.14 -15.02
C ARG A 379 -18.29 25.19 -14.78
N SER A 380 -19.56 24.82 -14.86
CA SER A 380 -20.69 25.72 -14.62
C SER A 380 -20.70 26.28 -13.20
N TRP A 381 -20.14 25.57 -12.21
CA TRP A 381 -20.10 25.98 -10.81
C TRP A 381 -19.06 27.08 -10.56
N PHE A 382 -17.92 27.09 -11.25
CA PHE A 382 -16.88 28.13 -11.08
C PHE A 382 -16.87 29.21 -12.16
N GLY A 383 -17.90 29.29 -13.00
CA GLY A 383 -18.10 30.38 -13.98
C GLY A 383 -17.71 30.05 -15.43
N GLY A 384 -17.45 28.78 -15.75
CA GLY A 384 -17.34 28.28 -17.13
C GLY A 384 -15.91 27.92 -17.55
N ALA A 385 -15.51 28.34 -18.75
CA ALA A 385 -14.21 28.03 -19.34
C ALA A 385 -13.08 28.92 -18.79
N ILE A 386 -12.90 28.96 -17.46
CA ILE A 386 -11.98 29.89 -16.80
C ILE A 386 -10.75 29.16 -16.29
N GLU A 387 -9.57 29.56 -16.77
CA GLU A 387 -8.30 29.05 -16.26
C GLU A 387 -7.92 29.71 -14.91
N PRO A 388 -7.23 29.01 -14.01
CA PRO A 388 -6.66 27.68 -14.22
C PRO A 388 -7.61 26.51 -13.89
N MET A 389 -8.78 26.77 -13.30
CA MET A 389 -9.74 25.73 -12.89
C MET A 389 -10.15 24.83 -14.06
N ASN A 390 -10.34 25.42 -15.24
CA ASN A 390 -10.79 24.71 -16.42
C ASN A 390 -9.83 23.62 -16.92
N SER A 391 -8.54 23.67 -16.56
CA SER A 391 -7.55 22.66 -16.94
C SER A 391 -6.76 22.03 -15.78
N ASP A 392 -7.23 22.23 -14.55
CA ASP A 392 -6.60 21.68 -13.34
C ASP A 392 -6.81 20.16 -13.26
N ILE A 393 -5.75 19.37 -13.40
CA ILE A 393 -5.87 17.92 -13.60
C ILE A 393 -6.38 17.19 -12.34
N HIS A 394 -6.26 17.78 -11.15
CA HIS A 394 -6.68 17.18 -9.88
C HIS A 394 -8.19 16.94 -9.74
N HIS A 395 -8.99 17.51 -10.64
CA HIS A 395 -10.44 17.31 -10.66
C HIS A 395 -11.01 16.90 -12.02
N ILE A 396 -10.16 16.60 -13.01
CA ILE A 396 -10.59 16.22 -14.36
C ILE A 396 -10.22 14.77 -14.65
N PHE A 397 -11.22 13.89 -14.70
CA PHE A 397 -11.04 12.44 -14.91
C PHE A 397 -11.40 12.02 -16.33
N ALA A 398 -10.79 10.95 -16.83
CA ALA A 398 -11.26 10.28 -18.04
C ALA A 398 -12.63 9.64 -17.76
N SER A 399 -13.55 9.74 -18.72
CA SER A 399 -14.97 9.43 -18.52
C SER A 399 -15.68 9.10 -19.83
N ASP A 400 -16.63 8.16 -19.81
CA ASP A 400 -17.50 7.92 -20.97
C ASP A 400 -18.22 9.24 -21.28
N GLY A 401 -18.14 9.67 -22.54
CA GLY A 401 -18.67 10.97 -22.94
C GLY A 401 -20.19 11.10 -22.70
N TYR A 402 -20.95 10.05 -22.98
CA TYR A 402 -22.40 10.04 -22.80
C TYR A 402 -22.79 10.05 -21.32
N VAL A 403 -22.14 9.25 -20.47
CA VAL A 403 -22.37 9.21 -19.03
C VAL A 403 -21.99 10.55 -18.39
N ASN A 404 -20.87 11.15 -18.78
CA ASN A 404 -20.48 12.52 -18.41
C ASN A 404 -21.59 13.53 -18.77
N SER A 405 -22.24 13.39 -19.93
CA SER A 405 -23.38 14.24 -20.29
C SER A 405 -24.63 14.02 -19.44
N LYS A 406 -24.86 12.80 -18.95
CA LYS A 406 -25.95 12.48 -18.01
C LYS A 406 -25.67 13.03 -16.62
N ARG A 407 -24.40 13.00 -16.20
CA ARG A 407 -23.93 13.65 -14.98
C ARG A 407 -24.18 15.16 -15.05
N GLY A 408 -23.83 15.78 -16.18
CA GLY A 408 -24.09 17.18 -16.47
C GLY A 408 -23.45 18.13 -15.44
N SER A 409 -24.26 18.79 -14.62
CA SER A 409 -23.80 19.64 -13.51
C SER A 409 -24.53 19.32 -12.21
N PHE A 410 -25.04 18.10 -12.08
CA PHE A 410 -25.70 17.67 -10.87
C PHE A 410 -24.70 17.56 -9.71
N PRO A 411 -25.12 17.92 -8.48
CA PRO A 411 -24.40 17.52 -7.28
C PRO A 411 -24.12 16.01 -7.26
N TYR A 412 -23.00 15.60 -6.70
CA TYR A 412 -22.84 14.19 -6.37
C TYR A 412 -23.75 13.79 -5.20
N GLY A 413 -24.21 12.55 -5.20
CA GLY A 413 -24.88 11.94 -4.06
C GLY A 413 -25.64 10.67 -4.39
N GLU A 414 -26.01 9.93 -3.36
CA GLU A 414 -26.75 8.67 -3.47
C GLU A 414 -28.09 8.91 -4.19
N VAL A 415 -28.37 8.13 -5.23
CA VAL A 415 -29.59 8.20 -6.03
C VAL A 415 -30.65 7.29 -5.43
N GLY A 416 -31.76 7.90 -4.97
CA GLY A 416 -32.91 7.15 -4.45
C GLY A 416 -33.82 6.59 -5.54
N SER A 417 -33.92 7.30 -6.68
CA SER A 417 -34.66 6.84 -7.85
C SER A 417 -33.94 7.27 -9.12
N ALA A 418 -33.36 6.30 -9.82
CA ALA A 418 -32.60 6.53 -11.04
C ALA A 418 -33.52 6.89 -12.23
N SER A 419 -33.17 7.96 -12.94
CA SER A 419 -33.68 8.27 -14.28
C SER A 419 -32.74 7.76 -15.38
N PHE A 420 -31.50 7.46 -15.02
CA PHE A 420 -30.46 6.86 -15.86
C PHE A 420 -29.55 5.98 -15.00
N VAL A 421 -29.09 4.86 -15.59
CA VAL A 421 -28.07 3.96 -15.03
C VAL A 421 -27.12 3.60 -16.18
N SER A 422 -25.82 3.81 -16.02
CA SER A 422 -24.79 3.37 -16.97
C SER A 422 -24.55 1.87 -16.85
N ASN A 423 -23.81 1.29 -17.80
CA ASN A 423 -23.41 -0.11 -17.79
C ASN A 423 -22.55 -0.47 -16.57
N ASN A 424 -21.67 0.44 -16.13
CA ASN A 424 -20.87 0.21 -14.92
C ASN A 424 -21.67 0.35 -13.62
N GLY A 425 -22.89 0.90 -13.69
CA GLY A 425 -23.79 1.02 -12.54
C GLY A 425 -23.87 2.42 -11.93
N SER A 426 -23.14 3.40 -12.47
CA SER A 426 -23.30 4.81 -12.10
C SER A 426 -24.71 5.30 -12.44
N LYS A 427 -25.26 6.22 -11.63
CA LYS A 427 -26.67 6.61 -11.71
C LYS A 427 -26.82 8.13 -11.78
N ALA A 428 -27.84 8.58 -12.51
CA ALA A 428 -28.37 9.92 -12.38
C ALA A 428 -29.86 9.83 -12.01
N GLY A 429 -30.32 10.71 -11.14
CA GLY A 429 -31.74 10.73 -10.73
C GLY A 429 -31.97 11.50 -9.45
N SER A 430 -33.18 11.38 -8.89
CA SER A 430 -33.53 12.10 -7.67
C SER A 430 -32.74 11.58 -6.47
N GLY A 431 -32.18 12.49 -5.67
CA GLY A 431 -31.41 12.16 -4.48
C GLY A 431 -32.17 11.28 -3.48
N ALA A 432 -31.42 10.40 -2.80
CA ALA A 432 -31.95 9.48 -1.82
C ALA A 432 -32.59 10.21 -0.62
N SER A 433 -33.63 9.60 -0.05
CA SER A 433 -34.25 10.12 1.16
C SER A 433 -33.22 10.17 2.29
N GLY A 434 -33.07 11.34 2.92
CA GLY A 434 -32.11 11.52 4.02
C GLY A 434 -30.76 12.10 3.59
N LEU A 435 -30.50 12.28 2.28
CA LEU A 435 -29.29 12.93 1.78
C LEU A 435 -29.13 14.38 2.26
N GLY A 436 -30.24 15.04 2.65
CA GLY A 436 -30.27 16.47 2.99
C GLY A 436 -30.45 17.39 1.78
N TYR A 437 -30.56 16.80 0.58
CA TYR A 437 -30.87 17.45 -0.69
C TYR A 437 -31.94 16.66 -1.45
N SER A 438 -32.85 17.37 -2.15
CA SER A 438 -34.01 16.77 -2.83
C SER A 438 -34.03 16.99 -4.34
N GLY A 439 -32.95 17.51 -4.92
CA GLY A 439 -32.82 17.66 -6.37
C GLY A 439 -32.25 16.40 -7.02
N ASP A 440 -31.97 16.51 -8.32
CA ASP A 440 -31.27 15.47 -9.06
C ASP A 440 -29.78 15.46 -8.69
N VAL A 441 -29.23 14.26 -8.52
CA VAL A 441 -27.84 13.99 -8.18
C VAL A 441 -27.25 12.96 -9.14
N PHE A 442 -25.93 12.85 -9.13
CA PHE A 442 -25.20 11.78 -9.79
C PHE A 442 -24.45 10.93 -8.76
N GLU A 443 -24.53 9.61 -8.89
CA GLU A 443 -23.87 8.63 -8.02
C GLU A 443 -22.89 7.82 -8.89
N PRO A 444 -21.57 8.03 -8.78
CA PRO A 444 -20.61 7.08 -9.33
C PRO A 444 -20.68 5.76 -8.54
N ILE A 445 -20.11 4.68 -9.09
CA ILE A 445 -19.96 3.44 -8.33
C ILE A 445 -19.05 3.64 -7.11
N ASP A 446 -19.17 2.72 -6.14
CA ASP A 446 -18.53 2.87 -4.82
C ASP A 446 -17.00 3.04 -4.91
N GLU A 447 -16.34 2.37 -5.85
CA GLU A 447 -14.89 2.43 -6.10
C GLU A 447 -14.32 3.82 -6.43
N PHE A 448 -15.16 4.77 -6.86
CA PHE A 448 -14.70 6.10 -7.26
C PHE A 448 -15.28 7.24 -6.40
N LYS A 449 -16.00 6.89 -5.32
CA LYS A 449 -16.66 7.88 -4.47
C LYS A 449 -15.63 8.71 -3.68
N GLY A 450 -14.56 8.08 -3.21
CA GLY A 450 -13.44 8.68 -2.51
C GLY A 450 -12.57 9.55 -3.42
N ASP A 451 -12.28 9.10 -4.64
CA ASP A 451 -11.59 9.90 -5.68
C ASP A 451 -12.29 11.24 -5.89
N VAL A 452 -13.60 11.17 -6.13
CA VAL A 452 -14.45 12.34 -6.34
C VAL A 452 -14.46 13.22 -5.10
N ALA A 453 -14.60 12.63 -3.90
CA ALA A 453 -14.59 13.39 -2.66
C ALA A 453 -13.30 14.18 -2.45
N ARG A 454 -12.14 13.54 -2.64
CA ARG A 454 -10.82 14.18 -2.52
C ARG A 454 -10.61 15.25 -3.59
N ALA A 455 -11.14 15.10 -4.80
CA ALA A 455 -11.15 16.15 -5.81
C ALA A 455 -12.01 17.36 -5.40
N GLN A 456 -13.18 17.14 -4.77
CA GLN A 456 -13.99 18.24 -4.24
C GLN A 456 -13.26 19.00 -3.11
N PHE A 457 -12.67 18.28 -2.15
CA PHE A 457 -11.89 18.90 -1.06
C PHE A 457 -10.70 19.70 -1.59
N TYR A 458 -10.00 19.18 -2.60
CA TYR A 458 -8.94 19.88 -3.31
C TYR A 458 -9.45 21.19 -3.90
N MET A 459 -10.56 21.17 -4.65
CA MET A 459 -11.13 22.38 -5.27
C MET A 459 -11.48 23.44 -4.23
N ALA A 460 -12.11 23.04 -3.13
CA ALA A 460 -12.46 23.95 -2.03
C ALA A 460 -11.24 24.54 -1.31
N THR A 461 -10.10 23.87 -1.34
CA THR A 461 -8.87 24.27 -0.64
C THR A 461 -7.95 25.06 -1.57
N ARG A 462 -7.59 24.53 -2.74
CA ARG A 462 -6.74 25.22 -3.71
C ARG A 462 -7.34 26.54 -4.15
N TYR A 463 -8.67 26.60 -4.31
CA TYR A 463 -9.39 27.81 -4.68
C TYR A 463 -10.10 28.47 -3.49
N GLN A 464 -9.57 28.31 -2.26
CA GLN A 464 -10.12 28.92 -1.05
C GLN A 464 -10.40 30.42 -1.19
N ASN A 465 -9.60 31.15 -1.96
CA ASN A 465 -9.79 32.59 -2.18
C ASN A 465 -10.94 32.94 -3.15
N LEU A 466 -11.53 31.94 -3.83
CA LEU A 466 -12.58 32.11 -4.84
C LEU A 466 -13.88 31.36 -4.50
N VAL A 467 -13.80 30.22 -3.82
CA VAL A 467 -14.91 29.26 -3.68
C VAL A 467 -16.19 29.85 -3.08
N ALA A 468 -16.10 30.79 -2.14
CA ALA A 468 -17.28 31.48 -1.61
C ALA A 468 -18.10 32.21 -2.68
N ASN A 469 -17.45 32.73 -3.73
CA ASN A 469 -18.13 33.49 -4.77
C ASN A 469 -18.85 32.59 -5.79
N TRP A 470 -18.68 31.27 -5.69
CA TRP A 470 -19.21 30.32 -6.67
C TRP A 470 -20.60 29.78 -6.32
N GLU A 471 -21.03 29.89 -5.06
CA GLU A 471 -22.36 29.47 -4.59
C GLU A 471 -23.46 29.89 -5.57
N ASN A 472 -23.55 31.20 -5.85
CA ASN A 472 -24.66 31.76 -6.62
C ASN A 472 -24.49 31.67 -8.15
N ASN A 473 -23.52 30.90 -8.68
CA ASN A 473 -23.32 30.80 -10.13
C ASN A 473 -24.45 30.05 -10.85
N ASN A 474 -25.03 29.03 -10.21
CA ASN A 474 -26.23 28.33 -10.67
C ASN A 474 -26.89 27.54 -9.52
N SER A 475 -28.05 26.92 -9.77
CA SER A 475 -28.80 26.18 -8.76
C SER A 475 -28.08 24.95 -8.20
N SER A 476 -27.20 24.32 -8.97
CA SER A 476 -26.44 23.15 -8.49
C SER A 476 -25.26 23.57 -7.62
N SER A 477 -24.56 24.66 -7.96
CA SER A 477 -23.51 25.21 -7.09
C SER A 477 -24.08 25.75 -5.78
N ASP A 478 -25.25 26.41 -5.84
CA ASP A 478 -25.98 26.92 -4.67
C ASP A 478 -26.46 25.78 -3.75
N ALA A 479 -26.73 24.61 -4.34
CA ALA A 479 -27.15 23.44 -3.56
C ALA A 479 -26.02 22.80 -2.74
N VAL A 480 -24.74 23.02 -3.11
CA VAL A 480 -23.60 22.30 -2.51
C VAL A 480 -22.58 23.22 -1.85
N LEU A 481 -22.48 24.48 -2.27
CA LEU A 481 -21.58 25.48 -1.69
C LEU A 481 -22.37 26.39 -0.76
N ASN A 482 -21.77 26.81 0.35
CA ASN A 482 -22.47 27.61 1.37
C ASN A 482 -22.03 29.08 1.44
N GLY A 483 -21.37 29.57 0.39
CA GLY A 483 -20.89 30.95 0.32
C GLY A 483 -19.74 31.30 1.27
N THR A 484 -19.08 30.32 1.91
CA THR A 484 -17.94 30.56 2.81
C THR A 484 -16.62 30.05 2.24
N ASN A 485 -15.51 30.68 2.63
CA ASN A 485 -14.17 30.13 2.33
C ASN A 485 -13.73 29.07 3.35
N THR A 486 -14.42 29.00 4.50
CA THR A 486 -14.07 28.11 5.62
C THR A 486 -14.48 26.67 5.33
N SER A 487 -15.76 26.32 5.49
CA SER A 487 -16.23 24.97 5.18
C SER A 487 -16.42 24.76 3.68
N ALA A 488 -16.71 25.84 2.93
CA ALA A 488 -17.04 25.87 1.50
C ALA A 488 -18.31 25.14 1.08
N PHE A 489 -18.62 24.01 1.73
CA PHE A 489 -19.74 23.16 1.39
C PHE A 489 -20.92 23.33 2.35
N GLU A 490 -22.12 23.08 1.82
CA GLU A 490 -23.33 22.86 2.58
C GLU A 490 -23.19 21.64 3.50
N PRO A 491 -23.80 21.63 4.71
CA PRO A 491 -23.59 20.57 5.70
C PRO A 491 -23.89 19.16 5.17
N TRP A 492 -24.92 19.03 4.32
CA TRP A 492 -25.32 17.74 3.76
C TRP A 492 -24.25 17.19 2.79
N TYR A 493 -23.72 18.05 1.94
CA TYR A 493 -22.72 17.68 0.94
C TYR A 493 -21.39 17.39 1.63
N LEU A 494 -20.99 18.21 2.60
CA LEU A 494 -19.81 17.96 3.41
C LEU A 494 -19.88 16.61 4.14
N ALA A 495 -21.01 16.30 4.77
CA ALA A 495 -21.19 15.02 5.46
C ALA A 495 -21.06 13.84 4.49
N MET A 496 -21.64 13.96 3.30
CA MET A 496 -21.53 12.94 2.25
C MET A 496 -20.11 12.77 1.74
N LEU A 497 -19.40 13.86 1.39
CA LEU A 497 -18.02 13.79 0.91
C LEU A 497 -17.09 13.15 1.94
N LYS A 498 -17.29 13.44 3.24
CA LYS A 498 -16.53 12.81 4.31
C LYS A 498 -16.84 11.32 4.44
N ALA A 499 -18.11 10.93 4.32
CA ALA A 499 -18.50 9.53 4.34
C ALA A 499 -17.90 8.77 3.16
N TRP A 500 -17.99 9.32 1.94
CA TRP A 500 -17.39 8.73 0.74
C TRP A 500 -15.87 8.63 0.85
N HIS A 501 -15.19 9.68 1.31
CA HIS A 501 -13.76 9.65 1.57
C HIS A 501 -13.31 8.56 2.56
N GLN A 502 -14.13 8.27 3.58
CA GLN A 502 -13.84 7.22 4.56
C GLN A 502 -14.16 5.81 4.07
N GLN A 503 -15.23 5.67 3.27
CA GLN A 503 -15.70 4.37 2.76
C GLN A 503 -14.90 3.90 1.56
N ASP A 504 -14.30 4.82 0.81
CA ASP A 504 -13.39 4.57 -0.30
C ASP A 504 -12.03 5.25 -0.02
N PRO A 505 -11.12 4.54 0.69
CA PRO A 505 -9.79 5.04 1.03
C PRO A 505 -8.95 5.43 -0.20
N VAL A 506 -7.81 6.07 0.05
CA VAL A 506 -6.88 6.42 -1.05
C VAL A 506 -6.33 5.12 -1.67
N SER A 507 -6.48 4.99 -2.98
CA SER A 507 -5.97 3.86 -3.77
C SER A 507 -4.58 4.13 -4.35
N GLN A 508 -3.86 3.07 -4.78
CA GLN A 508 -2.58 3.24 -5.48
C GLN A 508 -2.72 4.05 -6.77
N LYS A 509 -3.83 3.84 -7.51
CA LYS A 509 -4.23 4.65 -8.68
C LYS A 509 -4.18 6.14 -8.37
N GLU A 510 -4.72 6.56 -7.24
CA GLU A 510 -4.74 7.98 -6.86
C GLU A 510 -3.37 8.51 -6.49
N ILE A 511 -2.57 7.73 -5.76
CA ILE A 511 -1.21 8.10 -5.38
C ILE A 511 -0.37 8.36 -6.64
N ASP A 512 -0.41 7.43 -7.59
CA ASP A 512 0.32 7.51 -8.86
C ASP A 512 -0.17 8.69 -9.70
N ARG A 513 -1.50 8.87 -9.80
CA ARG A 513 -2.12 10.00 -10.49
C ARG A 513 -1.74 11.34 -9.86
N ASN A 514 -1.68 11.42 -8.53
CA ASN A 514 -1.31 12.64 -7.81
C ASN A 514 0.17 13.00 -8.01
N ALA A 515 1.07 12.00 -8.03
CA ALA A 515 2.48 12.19 -8.39
C ALA A 515 2.66 12.62 -9.85
N ALA A 516 1.93 12.01 -10.77
CA ALA A 516 1.90 12.42 -12.18
C ALA A 516 1.38 13.85 -12.34
N ALA A 517 0.30 14.21 -11.64
CA ALA A 517 -0.26 15.55 -11.62
C ALA A 517 0.72 16.59 -11.06
N HIS A 518 1.47 16.25 -10.02
CA HIS A 518 2.55 17.09 -9.49
C HIS A 518 3.59 17.39 -10.56
N THR A 519 4.04 16.36 -11.29
CA THR A 519 5.01 16.53 -12.38
C THR A 519 4.42 17.34 -13.54
N TYR A 520 3.13 17.17 -13.81
CA TYR A 520 2.43 17.80 -14.92
C TYR A 520 2.15 19.30 -14.70
N GLN A 521 1.65 19.68 -13.52
CA GLN A 521 1.24 21.05 -13.23
C GLN A 521 1.89 21.67 -11.98
N GLY A 522 2.75 20.96 -11.26
CA GLY A 522 3.59 21.54 -10.21
C GLY A 522 2.94 21.68 -8.83
N ASN A 523 1.74 21.14 -8.62
CA ASN A 523 1.11 21.08 -7.31
C ASN A 523 0.46 19.71 -7.05
N ARG A 524 0.24 19.38 -5.79
CA ARG A 524 -0.35 18.11 -5.34
C ARG A 524 -1.77 18.30 -4.82
N ASN A 525 -2.54 17.21 -4.75
CA ASN A 525 -3.76 17.11 -3.98
C ASN A 525 -3.43 16.66 -2.55
N PRO A 526 -3.53 17.54 -1.54
CA PRO A 526 -3.17 17.18 -0.16
C PRO A 526 -4.05 16.10 0.43
N PHE A 527 -5.27 15.90 -0.08
CA PHE A 527 -6.21 14.92 0.46
C PHE A 527 -5.96 13.51 -0.08
N VAL A 528 -5.10 13.37 -1.10
CA VAL A 528 -4.56 12.09 -1.55
C VAL A 528 -3.27 11.78 -0.81
N ASP A 529 -2.36 12.75 -0.67
CA ASP A 529 -1.10 12.55 0.08
C ASP A 529 -1.32 12.37 1.59
N HIS A 530 -2.29 13.11 2.15
CA HIS A 530 -2.61 13.17 3.59
C HIS A 530 -4.13 13.11 3.80
N PRO A 531 -4.76 11.91 3.64
CA PRO A 531 -6.21 11.75 3.80
C PRO A 531 -6.72 12.22 5.18
N GLU A 532 -5.89 12.13 6.22
CA GLU A 532 -6.19 12.63 7.57
C GLU A 532 -6.50 14.15 7.62
N PHE A 533 -6.03 14.94 6.64
CA PHE A 533 -6.32 16.37 6.57
C PHE A 533 -7.81 16.66 6.40
N VAL A 534 -8.60 15.74 5.84
CA VAL A 534 -10.06 15.89 5.77
C VAL A 534 -10.64 16.03 7.17
N THR A 535 -10.30 15.10 8.07
CA THR A 535 -10.75 15.12 9.46
C THR A 535 -10.15 16.29 10.24
N MET A 536 -8.88 16.62 10.01
CA MET A 536 -8.22 17.74 10.70
C MET A 536 -8.84 19.10 10.35
N ILE A 537 -9.36 19.28 9.14
CA ILE A 537 -9.98 20.54 8.69
C ILE A 537 -11.48 20.59 9.04
N TRP A 538 -12.23 19.53 8.73
CA TRP A 538 -13.70 19.52 8.80
C TRP A 538 -14.27 18.66 9.94
N GLY A 539 -13.42 18.13 10.83
CA GLY A 539 -13.80 17.28 11.96
C GLY A 539 -14.29 15.90 11.53
N ASN A 540 -14.94 15.16 12.44
CA ASN A 540 -15.67 13.91 12.16
C ASN A 540 -17.13 14.17 11.81
#